data_AF-A0A9W7ECE4-F1
#
_entry.id   AF-A0A9W7ECE4-F1
#
_cell.length_a   1.000
_cell.length_b   1.000
_cell.length_c   1.000
_cell.angle_alpha   90.00
_cell.angle_beta   90.00
_cell.angle_gamma   90.00
#
_symmetry.space_group_name_H-M   'P 1'
#
loop_
_entity.id
_entity.type
_entity.pdbx_description
1 polymer ?
#
loop_
_entity_poly.entity_id
_entity_poly.type
_entity_poly.pdbx_seq_one_letter_code
_entity_poly.pdbx_strand_id
1 'polypeptide(L)'
;MKSHLLLLLLLLLTHTFTSSQDLYTRAPPSEDDDPAPNNPKSKGMHRKPPTPGASRSSSSSSSNHNPNQSAPPPPPPATKQQNAIEAEMERARLAAEARKREVENEAARLEDQQQEIMRAERRKKREAAFQTELKNMKKTERNEAIKRRKSDKKIIDRLLKSKTHYQTLNLNPKWYEFWKKEGSNVSVKQVKKAYRNLSKRIHPDKNKDVRAEDAFDMLQEANEVLSDAESKKAYDRKLELTKRSNREENLENAQDMAENAFKKTSLFMKLISKLLGPFAPSAFALCALII
;
A
#
# COMPACT_ATOMS: atom_id res chain seq x y z
N MET A 1 26.72 44.67 -3.45
CA MET A 1 26.37 43.44 -2.69
C MET A 1 25.00 43.50 -2.01
N LYS A 2 24.60 44.63 -1.40
CA LYS A 2 23.29 44.75 -0.70
C LYS A 2 22.06 44.76 -1.63
N SER A 3 22.20 45.19 -2.89
CA SER A 3 21.14 45.19 -3.90
C SER A 3 20.74 43.79 -4.39
N HIS A 4 21.70 42.86 -4.49
CA HIS A 4 21.41 41.49 -4.92
C HIS A 4 20.69 40.66 -3.86
N LEU A 5 20.88 40.96 -2.57
CA LEU A 5 20.20 40.26 -1.48
C LEU A 5 18.70 40.62 -1.43
N LEU A 6 18.37 41.89 -1.69
CA LEU A 6 16.99 42.37 -1.78
C LEU A 6 16.26 41.79 -2.99
N LEU A 7 16.95 41.66 -4.13
CA LEU A 7 16.39 41.04 -5.33
C LEU A 7 16.14 39.52 -5.15
N LEU A 8 17.02 38.84 -4.42
CA LEU A 8 16.83 37.43 -4.04
C LEU A 8 15.70 37.24 -3.03
N LEU A 9 15.54 38.16 -2.08
CA LEU A 9 14.43 38.15 -1.13
C LEU A 9 13.10 38.37 -1.85
N LEU A 10 13.06 39.33 -2.79
CA LEU A 10 11.90 39.63 -3.65
C LEU A 10 11.53 38.46 -4.56
N LEU A 11 12.50 37.77 -5.16
CA LEU A 11 12.27 36.57 -5.98
C LEU A 11 11.76 35.37 -5.17
N LEU A 12 12.11 35.27 -3.89
CA LEU A 12 11.59 34.23 -2.99
C LEU A 12 10.15 34.51 -2.53
N LEU A 13 9.77 35.79 -2.39
CA LEU A 13 8.40 36.20 -2.02
C LEU A 13 7.40 36.03 -3.17
N THR A 14 7.81 36.29 -4.42
CA THR A 14 6.92 36.15 -5.59
C THR A 14 6.67 34.70 -6.01
N HIS A 15 7.65 33.80 -5.82
CA HIS A 15 7.45 32.38 -6.12
C HIS A 15 6.48 31.66 -5.15
N THR A 16 6.23 32.22 -3.95
CA THR A 16 5.23 31.68 -3.02
C THR A 16 3.80 32.14 -3.26
N PHE A 17 3.60 33.24 -4.01
CA PHE A 17 2.27 33.84 -4.20
C PHE A 17 1.53 33.29 -5.44
N THR A 18 2.25 32.95 -6.52
CA THR A 18 1.64 32.35 -7.72
C THR A 18 1.16 30.91 -7.49
N SER A 19 1.64 30.20 -6.48
CA SER A 19 1.18 28.83 -6.18
C SER A 19 -0.12 28.77 -5.36
N SER A 20 -0.64 29.93 -4.90
CA SER A 20 -1.79 29.99 -3.99
C SER A 20 -3.13 30.33 -4.68
N GLN A 21 -3.13 30.72 -5.96
CA GLN A 21 -4.38 31.04 -6.68
C GLN A 21 -5.01 29.86 -7.45
N ASP A 22 -4.32 28.73 -7.63
CA ASP A 22 -4.89 27.53 -8.27
C ASP A 22 -5.64 26.60 -7.30
N LEU A 23 -5.84 27.00 -6.02
CA LEU A 23 -6.46 26.16 -4.99
C LEU A 23 -7.84 26.61 -4.50
N TYR A 24 -8.44 27.66 -5.06
CA TYR A 24 -9.71 28.22 -4.55
C TYR A 24 -10.92 28.18 -5.51
N THR A 25 -10.86 27.45 -6.62
CA THR A 25 -12.03 27.22 -7.48
C THR A 25 -12.36 25.74 -7.60
N ARG A 26 -12.81 25.14 -6.49
CA ARG A 26 -13.74 24.00 -6.56
C ARG A 26 -14.62 23.96 -5.32
N ALA A 27 -15.89 24.29 -5.51
CA ALA A 27 -16.93 24.11 -4.51
C ALA A 27 -16.98 22.62 -4.06
N PRO A 28 -17.26 22.35 -2.78
CA PRO A 28 -17.50 20.98 -2.32
C PRO A 28 -18.74 20.42 -3.04
N PRO A 29 -18.73 19.14 -3.47
CA PRO A 29 -19.94 18.52 -3.98
C PRO A 29 -20.96 18.39 -2.85
N SER A 30 -22.20 18.76 -3.14
CA SER A 30 -23.37 18.60 -2.29
C SER A 30 -23.51 17.15 -1.82
N GLU A 31 -23.65 16.98 -0.50
CA GLU A 31 -24.21 15.79 0.12
C GLU A 31 -25.70 15.75 -0.24
N ASP A 32 -26.08 15.03 -1.29
CA ASP A 32 -27.44 14.54 -1.55
C ASP A 32 -27.37 13.73 -2.86
N ASP A 33 -27.11 12.42 -2.76
CA ASP A 33 -27.50 11.39 -3.74
C ASP A 33 -26.96 10.03 -3.28
N ASP A 34 -27.61 9.43 -2.27
CA ASP A 34 -27.52 8.00 -2.00
C ASP A 34 -28.53 7.25 -2.91
N PRO A 35 -28.11 6.48 -3.93
CA PRO A 35 -29.01 5.53 -4.54
C PRO A 35 -29.13 4.30 -3.63
N ALA A 36 -30.33 4.15 -3.06
CA ALA A 36 -30.78 2.99 -2.29
C ALA A 36 -30.43 1.65 -2.97
N PRO A 37 -30.12 0.58 -2.19
CA PRO A 37 -29.84 -0.74 -2.74
C PRO A 37 -31.13 -1.38 -3.27
N ASN A 38 -31.23 -1.48 -4.60
CA ASN A 38 -32.24 -2.29 -5.27
C ASN A 38 -31.95 -3.79 -5.06
N ASN A 39 -32.86 -4.44 -4.35
CA ASN A 39 -32.97 -5.89 -4.24
C ASN A 39 -33.86 -6.44 -5.37
N PRO A 40 -33.39 -7.35 -6.23
CA PRO A 40 -34.27 -8.25 -6.94
C PRO A 40 -34.13 -9.69 -6.43
N LYS A 41 -35.28 -10.15 -5.92
CA LYS A 41 -35.78 -11.51 -5.79
C LYS A 41 -35.07 -12.59 -6.61
N SER A 42 -34.87 -13.70 -5.91
CA SER A 42 -34.59 -15.08 -6.35
C SER A 42 -35.10 -15.50 -7.74
N LYS A 43 -34.22 -16.20 -8.48
CA LYS A 43 -34.61 -17.30 -9.38
C LYS A 43 -33.46 -18.31 -9.42
N GLY A 44 -33.76 -19.55 -9.02
CA GLY A 44 -32.76 -20.59 -8.81
C GLY A 44 -32.22 -21.22 -10.09
N MET A 45 -31.14 -21.98 -9.95
CA MET A 45 -30.97 -23.24 -10.67
C MET A 45 -29.93 -24.12 -9.97
N HIS A 46 -30.32 -25.38 -9.80
CA HIS A 46 -29.60 -26.55 -9.30
C HIS A 46 -28.13 -26.68 -9.68
N ARG A 47 -27.30 -27.20 -8.74
CA ARG A 47 -26.51 -28.46 -8.89
C ARG A 47 -26.22 -29.11 -7.52
N LYS A 48 -26.57 -30.39 -7.37
CA LYS A 48 -26.16 -31.33 -6.28
C LYS A 48 -24.69 -31.77 -6.47
N PRO A 49 -23.94 -32.21 -5.43
CA PRO A 49 -23.93 -33.63 -4.97
C PRO A 49 -23.58 -33.81 -3.46
N PRO A 50 -23.22 -35.02 -2.97
CA PRO A 50 -24.09 -36.15 -2.68
C PRO A 50 -24.23 -36.42 -1.17
N THR A 51 -25.28 -37.14 -0.82
CA THR A 51 -25.56 -37.74 0.50
C THR A 51 -24.69 -38.96 0.78
N PRO A 52 -24.44 -39.30 2.06
CA PRO A 52 -24.56 -40.66 2.55
C PRO A 52 -25.78 -40.77 3.46
N GLY A 53 -26.58 -41.80 3.22
CA GLY A 53 -27.77 -42.10 3.98
C GLY A 53 -27.49 -42.65 5.37
N ALA A 54 -28.42 -42.40 6.27
CA ALA A 54 -28.73 -43.32 7.35
C ALA A 54 -30.21 -43.13 7.72
N SER A 55 -30.93 -44.21 7.52
CA SER A 55 -32.28 -44.50 8.00
C SER A 55 -32.44 -44.21 9.48
N ARG A 56 -33.60 -43.63 9.87
CA ARG A 56 -34.26 -43.96 11.13
C ARG A 56 -35.72 -43.46 11.17
N SER A 57 -36.60 -44.44 11.02
CA SER A 57 -37.88 -44.62 11.70
C SER A 57 -38.58 -43.39 12.27
N SER A 58 -39.71 -43.06 11.61
CA SER A 58 -40.88 -42.45 12.20
C SER A 58 -41.28 -43.13 13.52
N SER A 59 -41.26 -42.37 14.61
CA SER A 59 -42.08 -42.65 15.79
C SER A 59 -42.77 -41.35 16.18
N SER A 60 -44.06 -41.28 15.82
CA SER A 60 -45.01 -40.29 16.31
C SER A 60 -45.14 -40.47 17.82
N SER A 61 -44.46 -39.64 18.59
CA SER A 61 -44.69 -39.52 20.03
C SER A 61 -45.47 -38.25 20.28
N SER A 62 -46.77 -38.42 20.56
CA SER A 62 -47.65 -37.39 21.10
C SER A 62 -46.99 -36.74 22.32
N SER A 63 -46.55 -35.49 22.18
CA SER A 63 -46.18 -34.65 23.31
C SER A 63 -47.45 -34.26 24.05
N ASN A 64 -47.76 -34.99 25.11
CA ASN A 64 -48.65 -34.57 26.18
C ASN A 64 -48.12 -33.24 26.74
N HIS A 65 -48.79 -32.13 26.40
CA HIS A 65 -48.47 -30.82 26.95
C HIS A 65 -48.97 -30.78 28.39
N ASN A 66 -48.10 -31.02 29.35
CA ASN A 66 -48.36 -30.78 30.77
C ASN A 66 -48.01 -29.31 31.06
N PRO A 67 -48.98 -28.41 31.34
CA PRO A 67 -48.73 -26.98 31.51
C PRO A 67 -48.03 -26.63 32.83
N ASN A 68 -47.55 -27.62 33.59
CA ASN A 68 -46.98 -27.41 34.93
C ASN A 68 -45.55 -27.94 35.06
N GLN A 69 -44.66 -27.54 34.16
CA GLN A 69 -43.22 -27.57 34.41
C GLN A 69 -42.73 -26.13 34.50
N SER A 70 -42.65 -25.61 35.73
CA SER A 70 -41.92 -24.38 36.02
C SER A 70 -40.51 -24.51 35.46
N ALA A 71 -40.08 -23.54 34.66
CA ALA A 71 -38.70 -23.46 34.18
C ALA A 71 -37.74 -23.61 35.38
N PRO A 72 -36.64 -24.39 35.27
CA PRO A 72 -35.67 -24.46 36.34
C PRO A 72 -35.22 -23.04 36.72
N PRO A 73 -35.08 -22.72 38.01
CA PRO A 73 -34.69 -21.39 38.42
C PRO A 73 -33.35 -21.04 37.77
N PRO A 74 -33.17 -19.77 37.34
CA PRO A 74 -31.90 -19.34 36.78
C PRO A 74 -30.78 -19.69 37.77
N PRO A 75 -29.61 -20.14 37.27
CA PRO A 75 -28.51 -20.49 38.15
C PRO A 75 -28.19 -19.31 39.09
N PRO A 76 -27.86 -19.57 40.37
CA PRO A 76 -27.55 -18.51 41.31
C PRO A 76 -26.41 -17.66 40.76
N PRO A 77 -26.45 -16.32 40.94
CA PRO A 77 -25.40 -15.44 40.44
C PRO A 77 -24.05 -15.87 41.02
N ALA A 78 -23.07 -16.06 40.14
CA ALA A 78 -21.75 -16.53 40.51
C ALA A 78 -21.15 -15.67 41.64
N THR A 79 -20.59 -16.34 42.65
CA THR A 79 -20.00 -15.67 43.80
C THR A 79 -18.80 -14.82 43.38
N LYS A 80 -18.50 -13.75 44.12
CA LYS A 80 -17.35 -12.86 43.84
C LYS A 80 -16.01 -13.63 43.70
N GLN A 81 -15.89 -14.77 44.38
CA GLN A 81 -14.74 -15.67 44.28
C GLN A 81 -14.75 -16.49 42.97
N GLN A 82 -15.89 -17.03 42.53
CA GLN A 82 -16.01 -17.73 41.25
C GLN A 82 -15.71 -16.82 40.06
N ASN A 83 -16.22 -15.58 40.08
CA ASN A 83 -15.92 -14.58 39.04
C ASN A 83 -14.43 -14.21 39.01
N ALA A 84 -13.76 -14.18 40.17
CA ALA A 84 -12.33 -13.90 40.24
C ALA A 84 -11.50 -15.05 39.66
N ILE A 85 -11.87 -16.30 39.95
CA ILE A 85 -11.21 -17.50 39.42
C ILE A 85 -11.41 -17.60 37.90
N GLU A 86 -12.61 -17.34 37.40
CA GLU A 86 -12.91 -17.34 35.97
C GLU A 86 -12.12 -16.25 35.23
N ALA A 87 -12.04 -15.04 35.79
CA ALA A 87 -11.23 -13.96 35.23
C ALA A 87 -9.73 -14.29 35.23
N GLU A 88 -9.23 -15.00 36.24
CA GLU A 88 -7.83 -15.44 36.29
C GLU A 88 -7.55 -16.55 35.26
N MET A 89 -8.46 -17.51 35.10
CA MET A 89 -8.36 -18.55 34.07
C MET A 89 -8.39 -17.98 32.65
N GLU A 90 -9.28 -17.02 32.37
CA GLU A 90 -9.34 -16.35 31.06
C GLU A 90 -8.07 -15.51 30.80
N ARG A 91 -7.54 -14.82 31.82
CA ARG A 91 -6.23 -14.14 31.70
C ARG A 91 -5.11 -15.13 31.41
N ALA A 92 -5.08 -16.27 32.09
CA ALA A 92 -4.09 -17.32 31.85
C ALA A 92 -4.21 -17.92 30.44
N ARG A 93 -5.45 -18.11 29.94
CA ARG A 93 -5.71 -18.59 28.57
C ARG A 93 -5.24 -17.59 27.52
N LEU A 94 -5.60 -16.31 27.67
CA LEU A 94 -5.15 -15.24 26.77
C LEU A 94 -3.61 -15.10 26.80
N ALA A 95 -2.99 -15.22 27.97
CA ALA A 95 -1.54 -15.20 28.10
C ALA A 95 -0.89 -16.42 27.41
N ALA A 96 -1.49 -17.61 27.53
CA ALA A 96 -1.02 -18.81 26.85
C ALA A 96 -1.16 -18.70 25.31
N GLU A 97 -2.27 -18.15 24.83
CA GLU A 97 -2.49 -17.89 23.41
C GLU A 97 -1.52 -16.82 22.87
N ALA A 98 -1.27 -15.76 23.63
CA ALA A 98 -0.28 -14.74 23.28
C ALA A 98 1.12 -15.34 23.15
N ARG A 99 1.55 -16.15 24.13
CA ARG A 99 2.83 -16.88 24.07
C ARG A 99 2.89 -17.82 22.87
N LYS A 100 1.80 -18.53 22.56
CA LYS A 100 1.73 -19.39 21.38
C LYS A 100 1.92 -18.57 20.09
N ARG A 101 1.23 -17.44 19.96
CA ARG A 101 1.39 -16.53 18.81
C ARG A 101 2.80 -15.95 18.73
N GLU A 102 3.44 -15.63 19.86
CA GLU A 102 4.84 -15.18 19.90
C GLU A 102 5.79 -16.24 19.35
N VAL A 103 5.64 -17.50 19.80
CA VAL A 103 6.43 -18.63 19.29
C VAL A 103 6.18 -18.87 17.81
N GLU A 104 4.92 -18.83 17.36
CA GLU A 104 4.58 -18.97 15.94
C GLU A 104 5.18 -17.83 15.08
N ASN A 105 5.12 -16.59 15.57
CA ASN A 105 5.73 -15.45 14.90
C ASN A 105 7.26 -15.55 14.87
N GLU A 106 7.89 -16.04 15.94
CA GLU A 106 9.34 -16.28 15.98
C GLU A 106 9.75 -17.40 15.03
N ALA A 107 9.00 -18.50 14.99
CA ALA A 107 9.20 -19.60 14.04
C ALA A 107 9.12 -19.08 12.59
N ALA A 108 8.10 -18.29 12.25
CA ALA A 108 7.97 -17.69 10.93
C ALA A 108 9.17 -16.80 10.56
N ARG A 109 9.66 -15.98 11.51
CA ARG A 109 10.86 -15.15 11.30
C ARG A 109 12.12 -15.99 11.04
N LEU A 110 12.28 -17.08 11.77
CA LEU A 110 13.42 -17.98 11.59
C LEU A 110 13.35 -18.73 10.25
N GLU A 111 12.16 -19.16 9.84
CA GLU A 111 11.93 -19.75 8.52
C GLU A 111 12.28 -18.76 7.40
N ASP A 112 11.80 -17.52 7.49
CA ASP A 112 12.13 -16.45 6.54
C ASP A 112 13.65 -16.20 6.48
N GLN A 113 14.32 -16.18 7.65
CA GLN A 113 15.76 -16.01 7.73
C GLN A 113 16.52 -17.17 7.06
N GLN A 114 16.10 -18.41 7.32
CA GLN A 114 16.70 -19.60 6.70
C GLN A 114 16.50 -19.58 5.18
N GLN A 115 15.32 -19.19 4.71
CA GLN A 115 15.04 -19.05 3.29
C GLN A 115 15.94 -17.99 2.63
N GLU A 116 16.13 -16.83 3.26
CA GLU A 116 17.01 -15.79 2.71
C GLU A 116 18.49 -16.22 2.72
N ILE A 117 18.94 -16.96 3.73
CA ILE A 117 20.29 -17.56 3.74
C ILE A 117 20.45 -18.50 2.53
N MET A 118 19.50 -19.41 2.32
CA MET A 118 19.52 -20.32 1.17
C MET A 118 19.48 -19.58 -0.16
N ARG A 119 18.67 -18.52 -0.28
CA ARG A 119 18.62 -17.65 -1.47
C ARG A 119 19.97 -16.97 -1.70
N ALA A 120 20.59 -16.42 -0.66
CA ALA A 120 21.90 -15.78 -0.75
C ALA A 120 23.01 -16.75 -1.18
N GLU A 121 23.00 -17.99 -0.69
CA GLU A 121 23.93 -19.03 -1.13
C GLU A 121 23.74 -19.39 -2.61
N ARG A 122 22.49 -19.53 -3.06
CA ARG A 122 22.18 -19.71 -4.50
C ARG A 122 22.70 -18.55 -5.34
N ARG A 123 22.52 -17.31 -4.88
CA ARG A 123 23.05 -16.09 -5.54
C ARG A 123 24.58 -16.17 -5.67
N LYS A 124 25.30 -16.52 -4.59
CA LYS A 124 26.77 -16.68 -4.60
C LYS A 124 27.21 -17.75 -5.60
N LYS A 125 26.55 -18.92 -5.60
CA LYS A 125 26.85 -20.03 -6.51
C LYS A 125 26.66 -19.63 -7.98
N ARG A 126 25.57 -18.92 -8.30
CA ARG A 126 25.28 -18.44 -9.66
C ARG A 126 26.31 -17.41 -10.14
N GLU A 127 26.73 -16.49 -9.28
CA GLU A 127 27.80 -15.54 -9.62
C GLU A 127 29.12 -16.27 -9.92
N ALA A 128 29.53 -17.19 -9.04
CA ALA A 128 30.76 -17.96 -9.23
C ALA A 128 30.74 -18.78 -10.54
N ALA A 129 29.60 -19.41 -10.85
CA ALA A 129 29.40 -20.13 -12.11
C ALA A 129 29.54 -19.20 -13.32
N PHE A 130 28.91 -18.02 -13.29
CA PHE A 130 29.01 -17.03 -14.37
C PHE A 130 30.44 -16.52 -14.56
N GLN A 131 31.18 -16.26 -13.48
CA GLN A 131 32.59 -15.83 -13.58
C GLN A 131 33.47 -16.92 -14.20
N THR A 132 33.21 -18.19 -13.87
CA THR A 132 33.91 -19.33 -14.47
C THR A 132 33.59 -19.44 -15.96
N GLU A 133 32.32 -19.26 -16.33
CA GLU A 133 31.85 -19.23 -17.72
C GLU A 133 32.57 -18.13 -18.53
N LEU A 134 32.64 -16.91 -17.99
CA LEU A 134 33.32 -15.78 -18.65
C LEU A 134 34.82 -16.01 -18.88
N LYS A 135 35.50 -16.71 -17.96
CA LYS A 135 36.93 -17.04 -18.11
C LYS A 135 37.15 -18.01 -19.27
N ASN A 136 36.25 -18.96 -19.46
CA ASN A 136 36.35 -20.02 -20.47
C ASN A 136 35.82 -19.59 -21.86
N MET A 137 35.11 -18.46 -21.95
CA MET A 137 34.56 -17.92 -23.20
C MET A 137 35.60 -17.22 -24.08
N LYS A 138 35.36 -17.24 -25.40
CA LYS A 138 36.08 -16.38 -26.36
C LYS A 138 35.77 -14.91 -26.10
N LYS A 139 36.67 -14.00 -26.49
CA LYS A 139 36.54 -12.55 -26.23
C LYS A 139 35.23 -11.95 -26.77
N THR A 140 34.80 -12.36 -27.97
CA THR A 140 33.56 -11.88 -28.60
C THR A 140 32.33 -12.31 -27.81
N GLU A 141 32.22 -13.61 -27.51
CA GLU A 141 31.16 -14.21 -26.69
C GLU A 141 31.09 -13.58 -25.29
N ARG A 142 32.25 -13.38 -24.65
CA ARG A 142 32.37 -12.72 -23.35
C ARG A 142 31.81 -11.29 -23.40
N ASN A 143 32.18 -10.52 -24.42
CA ASN A 143 31.68 -9.15 -24.59
C ASN A 143 30.17 -9.10 -24.79
N GLU A 144 29.61 -10.02 -25.57
CA GLU A 144 28.17 -10.16 -25.74
C GLU A 144 27.47 -10.56 -24.45
N ALA A 145 27.99 -11.53 -23.71
CA ALA A 145 27.45 -11.96 -22.43
C ALA A 145 27.43 -10.81 -21.42
N ILE A 146 28.50 -10.03 -21.33
CA ILE A 146 28.57 -8.82 -20.49
C ILE A 146 27.53 -7.78 -20.94
N LYS A 147 27.38 -7.55 -22.25
CA LYS A 147 26.39 -6.60 -22.79
C LYS A 147 24.96 -7.05 -22.46
N ARG A 148 24.65 -8.34 -22.63
CA ARG A 148 23.35 -8.93 -22.27
C ARG A 148 23.08 -8.76 -20.77
N ARG A 149 24.05 -9.14 -19.92
CA ARG A 149 23.95 -8.96 -18.46
C ARG A 149 23.69 -7.50 -18.08
N LYS A 150 24.37 -6.54 -18.70
CA LYS A 150 24.11 -5.10 -18.47
C LYS A 150 22.69 -4.68 -18.87
N SER A 151 22.18 -5.18 -19.99
CA SER A 151 20.80 -4.91 -20.44
C SER A 151 19.77 -5.49 -19.47
N ASP A 152 19.98 -6.75 -19.08
CA ASP A 152 19.11 -7.46 -18.15
C ASP A 152 19.10 -6.84 -16.76
N LYS A 153 20.28 -6.43 -16.28
CA LYS A 153 20.45 -5.70 -15.02
C LYS A 153 19.58 -4.44 -14.96
N LYS A 154 19.51 -3.66 -16.05
CA LYS A 154 18.68 -2.44 -16.10
C LYS A 154 17.19 -2.76 -15.92
N ILE A 155 16.73 -3.88 -16.46
CA ILE A 155 15.33 -4.30 -16.33
C ILE A 155 15.08 -4.75 -14.90
N ILE A 156 15.94 -5.61 -14.36
CA ILE A 156 15.86 -6.08 -12.98
C ILE A 156 15.86 -4.89 -12.00
N ASP A 157 16.80 -3.95 -12.15
CA ASP A 157 16.87 -2.75 -11.32
C ASP A 157 15.57 -1.93 -11.39
N ARG A 158 14.94 -1.84 -12.57
CA ARG A 158 13.64 -1.17 -12.73
C ARG A 158 12.51 -1.91 -12.03
N LEU A 159 12.48 -3.25 -12.11
CA LEU A 159 11.46 -4.06 -11.41
C LEU A 159 11.62 -3.93 -9.89
N LEU A 160 12.83 -4.11 -9.37
CA LEU A 160 13.09 -4.06 -7.93
C LEU A 160 12.86 -2.65 -7.33
N LYS A 161 12.98 -1.59 -8.14
CA LYS A 161 12.66 -0.21 -7.72
C LYS A 161 11.19 0.16 -7.90
N SER A 162 10.38 -0.73 -8.48
CA SER A 162 8.98 -0.44 -8.73
C SER A 162 8.19 -0.38 -7.43
N LYS A 163 7.37 0.66 -7.27
CA LYS A 163 6.55 0.88 -6.06
C LYS A 163 5.16 0.25 -6.15
N THR A 164 4.69 -0.04 -7.37
CA THR A 164 3.36 -0.57 -7.62
C THR A 164 3.43 -1.75 -8.60
N HIS A 165 2.50 -2.69 -8.47
CA HIS A 165 2.40 -3.84 -9.38
C HIS A 165 2.22 -3.42 -10.84
N TYR A 166 1.54 -2.28 -11.08
CA TYR A 166 1.43 -1.65 -12.39
C TYR A 166 2.80 -1.24 -12.94
N GLN A 167 3.64 -0.59 -12.12
CA GLN A 167 4.99 -0.20 -12.52
C GLN A 167 5.88 -1.43 -12.77
N THR A 168 5.75 -2.49 -11.97
CA THR A 168 6.47 -3.76 -12.14
C THR A 168 6.24 -4.34 -13.54
N LEU A 169 4.97 -4.43 -13.95
CA LEU A 169 4.56 -4.90 -15.28
C LEU A 169 4.80 -3.89 -16.40
N ASN A 170 5.41 -2.74 -16.11
CA ASN A 170 5.58 -1.64 -17.05
C ASN A 170 4.26 -1.09 -17.61
N LEU A 171 3.17 -1.22 -16.85
CA LEU A 171 1.86 -0.68 -17.15
C LEU A 171 1.81 0.73 -16.53
N ASN A 172 2.51 1.68 -17.15
CA ASN A 172 2.74 3.01 -16.56
C ASN A 172 1.43 3.80 -16.27
N PRO A 173 1.21 4.32 -15.06
CA PRO A 173 0.04 5.14 -14.78
C PRO A 173 -0.02 6.51 -15.50
N LYS A 174 1.07 7.02 -16.09
CA LYS A 174 1.02 8.32 -16.81
C LYS A 174 0.09 8.32 -18.04
N TRP A 175 -0.07 7.17 -18.70
CA TRP A 175 -1.13 6.99 -19.70
C TRP A 175 -2.46 6.61 -19.05
N TYR A 176 -2.44 6.00 -17.86
CA TYR A 176 -3.63 5.63 -17.09
C TYR A 176 -4.41 6.86 -16.59
N GLU A 177 -3.77 7.96 -16.19
CA GLU A 177 -4.47 9.21 -15.85
C GLU A 177 -5.23 9.81 -17.05
N PHE A 178 -4.62 9.75 -18.24
CA PHE A 178 -5.25 10.21 -19.49
C PHE A 178 -6.45 9.34 -19.88
N TRP A 179 -6.34 8.03 -19.71
CA TRP A 179 -7.35 7.03 -20.06
C TRP A 179 -8.40 6.76 -18.96
N LYS A 180 -8.16 7.19 -17.71
CA LYS A 180 -9.16 7.15 -16.61
C LYS A 180 -10.31 8.13 -16.87
N LYS A 181 -10.12 9.11 -17.76
CA LYS A 181 -11.18 10.03 -18.23
C LYS A 181 -12.18 9.33 -19.16
N GLU A 182 -11.81 8.20 -19.77
CA GLU A 182 -12.71 7.35 -20.56
C GLU A 182 -12.45 5.87 -20.25
N GLY A 183 -12.87 5.41 -19.06
CA GLY A 183 -13.13 3.99 -18.78
C GLY A 183 -12.04 2.95 -19.06
N SER A 184 -10.77 3.34 -19.23
CA SER A 184 -9.73 2.42 -19.73
C SER A 184 -8.97 1.79 -18.58
N ASN A 185 -9.61 0.73 -18.12
CA ASN A 185 -9.14 -0.19 -17.13
C ASN A 185 -8.07 -1.09 -17.77
N VAL A 186 -6.89 -1.21 -17.17
CA VAL A 186 -5.85 -2.15 -17.61
C VAL A 186 -6.47 -3.54 -17.73
N SER A 187 -6.56 -4.08 -18.95
CA SER A 187 -7.22 -5.36 -19.20
C SER A 187 -6.35 -6.52 -18.74
N VAL A 188 -6.98 -7.63 -18.32
CA VAL A 188 -6.29 -8.87 -17.97
C VAL A 188 -5.41 -9.37 -19.13
N LYS A 189 -5.81 -9.13 -20.38
CA LYS A 189 -5.01 -9.47 -21.57
C LYS A 189 -3.68 -8.69 -21.62
N GLN A 190 -3.70 -7.39 -21.28
CA GLN A 190 -2.49 -6.57 -21.21
C GLN A 190 -1.57 -7.00 -20.07
N VAL A 191 -2.14 -7.30 -18.89
CA VAL A 191 -1.40 -7.84 -17.73
C VAL A 191 -0.68 -9.12 -18.13
N LYS A 192 -1.40 -10.11 -18.65
CA LYS A 192 -0.82 -11.39 -19.09
C LYS A 192 0.21 -11.21 -20.20
N LYS A 193 0.02 -10.27 -21.13
CA LYS A 193 1.00 -9.98 -22.19
C LYS A 193 2.29 -9.39 -21.61
N ALA A 194 2.18 -8.42 -20.72
CA ALA A 194 3.31 -7.79 -20.06
C ALA A 194 4.10 -8.80 -19.21
N TYR A 195 3.39 -9.61 -18.42
CA TYR A 195 3.95 -10.70 -17.63
C TYR A 195 4.77 -11.64 -18.52
N ARG A 196 4.16 -12.26 -19.55
CA ARG A 196 4.87 -13.18 -20.46
C ARG A 196 6.11 -12.58 -21.09
N ASN A 197 6.06 -11.31 -21.49
CA ASN A 197 7.19 -10.63 -22.11
C ASN A 197 8.34 -10.37 -21.13
N LEU A 198 8.03 -9.99 -19.89
CA LEU A 198 9.03 -9.76 -18.85
C LEU A 198 9.59 -11.09 -18.33
N SER A 199 8.75 -12.08 -18.03
CA SER A 199 9.15 -13.40 -17.53
C SER A 199 10.18 -14.06 -18.45
N LYS A 200 9.99 -14.00 -19.77
CA LYS A 200 10.96 -14.55 -20.74
C LYS A 200 12.35 -13.91 -20.64
N ARG A 201 12.44 -12.64 -20.25
CA ARG A 201 13.71 -11.88 -20.18
C ARG A 201 14.40 -12.06 -18.83
N ILE A 202 13.63 -12.12 -17.74
CA ILE A 202 14.17 -12.15 -16.38
C ILE A 202 14.06 -13.53 -15.70
N HIS A 203 13.65 -14.58 -16.42
CA HIS A 203 13.53 -15.91 -15.83
C HIS A 203 14.84 -16.37 -15.16
N PRO A 204 14.83 -16.82 -13.90
CA PRO A 204 16.05 -17.10 -13.13
C PRO A 204 16.92 -18.22 -13.74
N ASP A 205 16.29 -19.17 -14.45
CA ASP A 205 17.01 -20.24 -15.16
C ASP A 205 17.86 -19.73 -16.36
N LYS A 206 17.30 -18.79 -17.13
CA LYS A 206 17.95 -18.30 -18.37
C LYS A 206 18.78 -17.04 -18.14
N ASN A 207 18.43 -16.26 -17.13
CA ASN A 207 19.09 -15.01 -16.81
C ASN A 207 20.26 -15.26 -15.85
N LYS A 208 21.43 -14.69 -16.15
CA LYS A 208 22.65 -14.87 -15.35
C LYS A 208 22.79 -13.87 -14.19
N ASP A 209 21.87 -12.90 -14.05
CA ASP A 209 21.86 -11.99 -12.89
C ASP A 209 21.33 -12.71 -11.65
N VAL A 210 22.05 -12.57 -10.54
CA VAL A 210 21.72 -13.21 -9.26
C VAL A 210 20.40 -12.72 -8.67
N ARG A 211 19.98 -11.48 -8.99
CA ARG A 211 18.73 -10.87 -8.52
C ARG A 211 17.53 -11.17 -9.43
N ALA A 212 17.72 -12.01 -10.43
CA ALA A 212 16.65 -12.40 -11.34
C ALA A 212 15.52 -13.16 -10.62
N GLU A 213 15.83 -13.92 -9.58
CA GLU A 213 14.85 -14.63 -8.73
C GLU A 213 13.95 -13.62 -8.03
N ASP A 214 14.53 -12.66 -7.30
CA ASP A 214 13.80 -11.62 -6.57
C ASP A 214 12.90 -10.78 -7.51
N ALA A 215 13.42 -10.40 -8.68
CA ALA A 215 12.65 -9.66 -9.66
C ALA A 215 11.53 -10.49 -10.29
N PHE A 216 11.71 -11.81 -10.37
CA PHE A 216 10.70 -12.74 -10.87
C PHE A 216 9.58 -12.94 -9.85
N ASP A 217 9.91 -13.08 -8.56
CA ASP A 217 8.94 -13.15 -7.46
C ASP A 217 8.03 -11.90 -7.47
N MET A 218 8.61 -10.70 -7.54
CA MET A 218 7.83 -9.45 -7.65
C MET A 218 6.95 -9.40 -8.91
N LEU A 219 7.46 -9.92 -10.03
CA LEU A 219 6.72 -9.97 -11.29
C LEU A 219 5.53 -10.94 -11.21
N GLN A 220 5.70 -12.06 -10.53
CA GLN A 220 4.66 -13.06 -10.29
C GLN A 220 3.57 -12.50 -9.40
N GLU A 221 3.93 -11.92 -8.25
CA GLU A 221 2.99 -11.26 -7.33
C GLU A 221 2.15 -10.20 -8.05
N ALA A 222 2.81 -9.34 -8.85
CA ALA A 222 2.12 -8.32 -9.62
C ALA A 222 1.10 -8.90 -10.62
N ASN A 223 1.41 -10.04 -11.25
CA ASN A 223 0.49 -10.71 -12.16
C ASN A 223 -0.65 -11.41 -11.41
N GLU A 224 -0.39 -12.08 -10.29
CA GLU A 224 -1.41 -12.72 -9.47
C GLU A 224 -2.47 -11.71 -9.04
N VAL A 225 -2.03 -10.58 -8.47
CA VAL A 225 -2.94 -9.51 -8.00
C VAL A 225 -3.69 -8.83 -9.15
N LEU A 226 -3.02 -8.51 -10.26
CA LEU A 226 -3.63 -7.71 -11.33
C LEU A 226 -4.40 -8.54 -12.37
N SER A 227 -4.19 -9.86 -12.41
CA SER A 227 -4.88 -10.74 -13.37
C SER A 227 -6.25 -11.21 -12.90
N ASP A 228 -6.47 -11.23 -11.58
CA ASP A 228 -7.76 -11.50 -10.97
C ASP A 228 -8.55 -10.20 -10.72
N ALA A 229 -9.85 -10.23 -11.03
CA ALA A 229 -10.68 -9.02 -10.99
C ALA A 229 -10.95 -8.54 -9.56
N GLU A 230 -11.16 -9.47 -8.62
CA GLU A 230 -11.45 -9.16 -7.22
C GLU A 230 -10.20 -8.63 -6.52
N SER A 231 -9.09 -9.36 -6.67
CA SER A 231 -7.77 -9.00 -6.14
C SER A 231 -7.31 -7.64 -6.65
N LYS A 232 -7.47 -7.40 -7.96
CA LYS A 232 -7.16 -6.10 -8.58
C LYS A 232 -8.01 -4.98 -7.98
N LYS A 233 -9.33 -5.19 -7.82
CA LYS A 233 -10.23 -4.18 -7.25
C LYS A 233 -9.84 -3.86 -5.79
N ALA A 234 -9.45 -4.88 -5.00
CA ALA A 234 -8.97 -4.68 -3.64
C ALA A 234 -7.64 -3.91 -3.61
N TYR A 235 -6.70 -4.27 -4.49
CA TYR A 235 -5.43 -3.58 -4.64
C TYR A 235 -5.60 -2.11 -5.05
N ASP A 236 -6.47 -1.84 -6.02
CA ASP A 236 -6.76 -0.48 -6.48
C ASP A 236 -7.37 0.38 -5.35
N ARG A 237 -8.29 -0.19 -4.54
CA ARG A 237 -8.83 0.50 -3.35
C ARG A 237 -7.73 0.82 -2.35
N LYS A 238 -6.86 -0.13 -2.03
CA LYS A 238 -5.72 0.07 -1.13
C LYS A 238 -4.81 1.20 -1.65
N LEU A 239 -4.52 1.20 -2.95
CA LEU A 239 -3.67 2.22 -3.56
C LEU A 239 -4.28 3.62 -3.48
N GLU A 240 -5.60 3.77 -3.70
CA GLU A 240 -6.29 5.06 -3.55
C GLU A 240 -6.32 5.52 -2.08
N LEU A 241 -6.53 4.61 -1.12
CA LEU A 241 -6.45 4.94 0.31
C LEU A 241 -5.06 5.42 0.72
N THR A 242 -4.00 4.73 0.29
CA THR A 242 -2.62 5.16 0.54
C THR A 242 -2.34 6.53 -0.06
N LYS A 243 -2.78 6.79 -1.30
CA LYS A 243 -2.63 8.12 -1.92
C LYS A 243 -3.37 9.20 -1.15
N ARG A 244 -4.57 8.91 -0.66
CA ARG A 244 -5.37 9.83 0.14
C ARG A 244 -4.68 10.15 1.47
N SER A 245 -4.28 9.12 2.21
CA SER A 245 -3.54 9.27 3.48
C SER A 245 -2.26 10.09 3.30
N ASN A 246 -1.46 9.79 2.28
CA ASN A 246 -0.24 10.55 1.99
C ASN A 246 -0.56 11.99 1.60
N ARG A 247 -1.68 12.25 0.93
CA ARG A 247 -2.11 13.61 0.59
C ARG A 247 -2.52 14.39 1.84
N GLU A 248 -3.29 13.76 2.73
CA GLU A 248 -3.74 14.36 3.99
C GLU A 248 -2.53 14.69 4.89
N GLU A 249 -1.59 13.77 5.07
CA GLU A 249 -0.33 14.01 5.81
C GLU A 249 0.50 15.15 5.19
N ASN A 250 0.63 15.17 3.85
CA ASN A 250 1.34 16.25 3.18
C ASN A 250 0.63 17.61 3.33
N LEU A 251 -0.70 17.64 3.40
CA LEU A 251 -1.48 18.86 3.62
C LEU A 251 -1.30 19.37 5.06
N GLU A 252 -1.33 18.49 6.05
CA GLU A 252 -1.08 18.82 7.46
C GLU A 252 0.34 19.37 7.65
N ASN A 253 1.35 18.67 7.10
CA ASN A 253 2.72 19.15 7.11
C ASN A 253 2.87 20.52 6.41
N ALA A 254 2.16 20.75 5.31
CA ALA A 254 2.19 22.03 4.61
C ALA A 254 1.52 23.15 5.42
N GLN A 255 0.42 22.85 6.11
CA GLN A 255 -0.26 23.79 7.02
C GLN A 255 0.65 24.16 8.20
N ASP A 256 1.28 23.17 8.84
CA ASP A 256 2.25 23.39 9.92
C ASP A 256 3.45 24.22 9.46
N MET A 257 3.98 23.94 8.26
CA MET A 257 5.04 24.76 7.67
C MET A 257 4.59 26.19 7.40
N ALA A 258 3.36 26.38 6.90
CA ALA A 258 2.80 27.71 6.63
C ALA A 258 2.56 28.50 7.91
N GLU A 259 2.01 27.89 8.96
CA GLU A 259 1.84 28.52 10.27
C GLU A 259 3.18 28.91 10.90
N ASN A 260 4.16 28.01 10.84
CA ASN A 260 5.50 28.27 11.37
C ASN A 260 6.21 29.38 10.59
N ALA A 261 6.03 29.43 9.27
CA ALA A 261 6.52 30.51 8.43
C ALA A 261 5.83 31.84 8.79
N PHE A 262 4.51 31.86 8.97
CA PHE A 262 3.74 33.06 9.34
C PHE A 262 4.10 33.59 10.74
N LYS A 263 4.29 32.70 11.72
CA LYS A 263 4.75 33.07 13.08
C LYS A 263 6.14 33.71 13.02
N LYS A 264 7.06 33.16 12.23
CA LYS A 264 8.41 33.72 12.03
C LYS A 264 8.39 35.07 11.31
N THR A 265 7.60 35.22 10.25
CA THR A 265 7.46 36.50 9.54
C THR A 265 6.76 37.53 10.43
N SER A 266 5.76 37.16 11.22
CA SER A 266 5.12 38.05 12.19
C SER A 266 6.09 38.56 13.26
N LEU A 267 6.95 37.68 13.81
CA LEU A 267 8.00 38.06 14.75
C LEU A 267 9.01 39.04 14.11
N PHE A 268 9.41 38.77 12.88
CA PHE A 268 10.29 39.65 12.11
C PHE A 268 9.64 41.02 11.84
N MET A 269 8.37 41.05 11.45
CA MET A 269 7.62 42.30 11.24
C MET A 269 7.47 43.10 12.53
N LYS A 270 7.21 42.44 13.66
CA LYS A 270 7.18 43.08 15.00
C LYS A 270 8.53 43.68 15.39
N LEU A 271 9.63 43.02 15.00
CA LEU A 271 10.99 43.53 15.23
C LEU A 271 11.28 44.76 14.36
N ILE A 272 10.92 44.72 13.07
CA ILE A 272 11.06 45.87 12.15
C ILE A 272 10.21 47.05 12.64
N SER A 273 8.96 46.81 13.03
CA SER A 273 8.08 47.89 13.51
C SER A 273 8.61 48.53 14.79
N LYS A 274 9.25 47.74 15.68
CA LYS A 274 9.89 48.26 16.89
C LYS A 274 11.17 49.04 16.59
N LEU A 275 11.88 48.68 15.54
CA LEU A 275 13.11 49.35 15.11
C LEU A 275 12.84 50.66 14.34
N LEU A 276 11.80 50.71 13.50
CA LEU A 276 11.46 51.88 12.68
C LEU A 276 10.48 52.86 13.34
N GLY A 277 9.81 52.44 14.43
CA GLY A 277 8.88 53.30 15.17
C GLY A 277 7.78 53.89 14.29
N PRO A 278 7.50 55.22 14.35
CA PRO A 278 6.41 55.85 13.61
C PRO A 278 6.58 55.84 12.08
N PHE A 279 7.77 55.49 11.56
CA PHE A 279 8.05 55.44 10.12
C PHE A 279 7.88 54.04 9.52
N ALA A 280 7.51 53.03 10.32
CA ALA A 280 7.29 51.68 9.81
C ALA A 280 6.21 51.59 8.69
N PRO A 281 5.04 52.26 8.80
CA PRO A 281 3.99 52.17 7.77
C PRO A 281 4.42 52.72 6.42
N SER A 282 5.17 53.82 6.39
CA SER A 282 5.68 54.44 5.16
C SER A 282 6.79 53.60 4.52
N ALA A 283 7.66 52.97 5.31
CA ALA A 283 8.68 52.05 4.81
C ALA A 283 8.06 50.78 4.18
N PHE A 284 7.01 50.22 4.79
CA PHE A 284 6.30 49.07 4.21
C PHE A 284 5.54 49.43 2.93
N ALA A 285 4.91 50.61 2.87
CA ALA A 285 4.21 51.09 1.67
C ALA A 285 5.18 51.31 0.49
N LEU A 286 6.39 51.82 0.74
CA LEU A 286 7.42 51.97 -0.29
C LEU A 286 7.97 50.62 -0.75
N CYS A 287 8.18 49.66 0.17
CA CYS A 287 8.58 48.31 -0.21
C CYS A 287 7.52 47.61 -1.05
N ALA A 288 6.23 47.75 -0.74
CA ALA A 288 5.14 47.16 -1.51
C ALA A 288 4.95 47.78 -2.91
N LEU A 289 5.39 49.02 -3.12
CA LEU A 289 5.38 49.71 -4.42
C LEU A 289 6.53 49.30 -5.36
N ILE A 290 7.54 48.59 -4.84
CA ILE A 290 8.74 48.15 -5.57
C ILE A 290 8.63 46.67 -6.02
N ILE A 291 7.61 45.94 -5.55
CA ILE A 291 7.28 44.55 -5.94
C ILE A 291 6.22 44.56 -7.03
#